data_AF-A0A943G1F9-F1
#
_entry.id   AF-A0A943G1F9-F1
#
_cell.length_a   1.000
_cell.length_b   1.000
_cell.length_c   1.000
_cell.angle_alpha   90.00
_cell.angle_beta   90.00
_cell.angle_gamma   90.00
#
_symmetry.space_group_name_H-M   'P 1'
#
loop_
_entity.id
_entity.type
_entity.pdbx_description
1 polymer ?
#
loop_
_entity_poly.entity_id
_entity_poly.type
_entity_poly.pdbx_seq_one_letter_code
_entity_poly.pdbx_strand_id
1 'polypeptide(L)'
;MLQNIILFLLTFITIFLVYEIMFIKEYRYSKKIKKGKKSKDDNRKEPVEVRLLRSYYKVDIDELNYSSVLNTIAFISSLDMAIIITIACLVKIGLIQILIALILVIPIIYSSYYLLAKYYKYKINKKSIKHKNKIKKGTK
;
A
#
# COMPACT_ATOMS: atom_id res chain seq x y z
N MET A 1 -26.69 -11.52 -2.14
CA MET A 1 -25.96 -10.48 -2.89
C MET A 1 -25.73 -9.22 -2.06
N LEU A 2 -26.79 -8.50 -1.64
CA LEU A 2 -26.65 -7.26 -0.86
C LEU A 2 -25.86 -7.44 0.45
N GLN A 3 -26.13 -8.52 1.20
CA GLN A 3 -25.41 -8.85 2.44
C GLN A 3 -23.89 -9.01 2.22
N ASN A 4 -23.47 -9.63 1.12
CA ASN A 4 -22.05 -9.82 0.81
C ASN A 4 -21.37 -8.50 0.44
N ILE A 5 -22.09 -7.61 -0.25
CA ILE A 5 -21.60 -6.27 -0.57
C ILE A 5 -21.43 -5.44 0.71
N ILE A 6 -22.42 -5.51 1.62
CA ILE A 6 -22.33 -4.84 2.92
C ILE A 6 -21.16 -5.40 3.74
N LEU A 7 -21.00 -6.71 3.79
CA LEU A 7 -19.88 -7.36 4.48
C LEU A 7 -18.53 -6.93 3.89
N PHE A 8 -18.40 -6.91 2.56
CA PHE A 8 -17.20 -6.43 1.89
C PHE A 8 -16.88 -4.98 2.25
N LEU A 9 -17.87 -4.08 2.15
CA LEU A 9 -17.69 -2.66 2.45
C LEU A 9 -17.35 -2.42 3.91
N LEU A 10 -18.03 -3.09 4.83
CA LEU A 10 -17.76 -2.99 6.26
C LEU A 10 -16.34 -3.46 6.57
N THR A 11 -15.95 -4.63 6.05
CA THR A 11 -14.61 -5.19 6.23
C THR A 11 -13.54 -4.26 5.65
N PHE A 12 -13.75 -3.76 4.44
CA PHE A 12 -12.85 -2.83 3.79
C PHE A 12 -12.66 -1.55 4.62
N ILE A 13 -13.76 -0.91 5.04
CA ILE A 13 -13.73 0.33 5.83
C ILE A 13 -13.04 0.08 7.17
N THR A 14 -13.38 -1.00 7.88
CA THR A 14 -12.79 -1.34 9.17
C THR A 14 -11.28 -1.54 9.05
N ILE A 15 -10.83 -2.36 8.10
CA ILE A 15 -9.40 -2.62 7.91
C ILE A 15 -8.67 -1.36 7.45
N PHE A 16 -9.27 -0.58 6.56
CA PHE A 16 -8.70 0.68 6.10
C PHE A 16 -8.50 1.68 7.25
N LEU A 17 -9.49 1.83 8.13
CA LEU A 17 -9.41 2.70 9.30
C LEU A 17 -8.34 2.22 10.30
N VAL A 18 -8.28 0.91 10.58
CA VAL A 18 -7.23 0.33 11.43
C VAL A 18 -5.86 0.65 10.84
N TYR A 19 -5.69 0.47 9.54
CA TYR A 19 -4.41 0.74 8.87
C TYR A 19 -4.03 2.23 8.88
N GLU A 20 -4.98 3.13 8.61
CA GLU A 20 -4.76 4.59 8.69
C GLU A 20 -4.40 5.03 10.12
N ILE A 21 -5.10 4.52 11.14
CA ILE A 21 -4.86 4.89 12.54
C ILE A 21 -3.54 4.31 13.04
N MET A 22 -3.29 3.02 12.81
CA MET A 22 -2.10 2.34 13.33
C MET A 22 -0.85 2.70 12.53
N PHE A 23 -0.86 2.59 11.20
CA PHE A 23 0.37 2.79 10.42
C PHE A 23 0.60 4.26 10.06
N ILE A 24 -0.42 4.94 9.53
CA ILE A 24 -0.21 6.26 8.92
C ILE A 24 -0.12 7.35 10.00
N LYS A 25 -0.95 7.27 11.05
CA LYS A 25 -0.89 8.23 12.17
C LYS A 25 0.38 8.03 13.00
N GLU A 26 0.75 6.80 13.33
CA GLU A 26 1.97 6.50 14.09
C GLU A 26 3.23 6.90 13.33
N TYR A 27 3.27 6.67 12.01
CA TYR A 27 4.38 7.11 11.17
C TYR A 27 4.47 8.65 11.11
N ARG A 28 3.34 9.34 10.86
CA ARG A 28 3.32 10.82 10.85
C ARG A 28 3.74 11.41 12.19
N TYR A 29 3.34 10.79 13.30
CA TYR A 29 3.71 11.19 14.64
C TYR A 29 5.21 10.96 14.90
N SER A 30 5.73 9.78 14.58
CA SER A 30 7.16 9.43 14.71
C SER A 30 8.06 10.35 13.88
N LYS A 31 7.65 10.73 12.66
CA LYS A 31 8.39 11.64 11.78
C LYS A 31 8.41 13.08 12.29
N LYS A 32 7.35 13.55 12.94
CA LYS A 32 7.32 14.89 13.58
C LYS A 32 8.30 14.98 14.76
N ILE A 33 8.40 13.92 15.57
CA ILE A 33 9.30 13.87 16.74
C ILE A 33 10.78 13.84 16.32
N LYS A 34 11.12 13.16 15.22
CA LYS A 34 12.51 13.00 14.76
C LYS A 34 13.08 14.16 13.94
N LYS A 35 12.34 15.25 13.71
CA LYS A 35 12.79 16.41 12.91
C LYS A 35 14.09 17.08 13.42
N GLY A 36 14.57 16.76 14.63
CA GLY A 36 15.82 17.30 15.20
C GLY A 36 17.08 16.43 15.05
N LYS A 37 17.00 15.16 14.62
CA LYS A 37 18.17 14.26 14.53
C LYS A 37 18.12 13.45 13.24
N LYS A 38 18.78 13.95 12.17
CA LYS A 38 19.12 13.15 10.99
C LYS A 38 20.19 12.13 11.37
N SER A 39 19.80 11.01 11.97
CA SER A 39 20.68 9.83 12.02
C SER A 39 20.55 9.07 10.70
N LYS A 40 21.66 8.55 10.18
CA LYS A 40 21.75 7.71 8.96
C LYS A 40 21.01 6.35 9.06
N ASP A 41 20.16 6.19 10.09
CA ASP A 41 19.49 4.95 10.48
C ASP A 41 17.96 5.15 10.55
N ASP A 42 17.40 5.84 9.55
CA ASP A 42 15.96 6.12 9.43
C ASP A 42 15.17 4.95 8.80
N ASN A 43 15.86 3.86 8.44
CA ASN A 43 15.28 2.65 7.84
C ASN A 43 14.43 1.80 8.80
N ARG A 44 14.40 2.12 10.10
CA ARG A 44 13.87 1.19 11.14
C ARG A 44 12.36 1.28 11.42
N LYS A 45 11.58 2.10 10.70
CA LYS A 45 10.11 2.20 10.92
C LYS A 45 9.28 2.31 9.64
N GLU A 46 9.76 1.73 8.53
CA GLU A 46 8.95 1.66 7.32
C GLU A 46 8.06 0.41 7.36
N PRO A 47 6.79 0.50 6.89
CA PRO A 47 5.93 -0.68 6.75
C PRO A 47 6.59 -1.74 5.87
N VAL A 48 6.27 -3.01 6.13
CA VAL A 48 6.83 -4.15 5.40
C VAL A 48 6.52 -4.04 3.90
N GLU A 49 5.37 -3.47 3.57
CA GLU A 49 4.84 -3.22 2.24
C GLU A 49 5.64 -2.15 1.49
N VAL A 50 6.08 -1.10 2.18
CA VAL A 50 7.00 -0.10 1.61
C VAL A 50 8.35 -0.75 1.34
N ARG A 51 8.84 -1.57 2.27
CA ARG A 51 10.09 -2.32 2.10
C ARG A 51 10.01 -3.31 0.94
N LEU A 52 8.86 -3.96 0.73
CA LEU A 52 8.62 -4.83 -0.40
C LEU A 52 8.73 -4.06 -1.73
N LEU A 53 8.08 -2.90 -1.83
CA LEU A 53 8.16 -2.05 -3.02
C LEU A 53 9.59 -1.55 -3.29
N ARG A 54 10.30 -1.12 -2.26
CA ARG A 54 11.68 -0.60 -2.40
C ARG A 54 12.69 -1.71 -2.70
N SER A 55 12.70 -2.77 -1.91
CA SER A 55 13.75 -3.80 -1.98
C SER A 55 13.50 -4.84 -3.05
N TYR A 56 12.28 -5.39 -3.13
CA TYR A 56 11.96 -6.48 -4.05
C TYR A 56 11.62 -5.94 -5.43
N TYR A 57 10.71 -4.96 -5.49
CA TYR A 57 10.27 -4.39 -6.77
C TYR A 57 11.17 -3.28 -7.30
N LYS A 58 12.18 -2.81 -6.53
CA LYS A 58 13.11 -1.75 -6.92
C LYS A 58 12.38 -0.49 -7.39
N VAL A 59 11.42 -0.02 -6.59
CA VAL A 59 10.71 1.24 -6.83
C VAL A 59 11.39 2.35 -6.05
N ASP A 60 11.75 3.44 -6.72
CA ASP A 60 12.35 4.63 -6.10
C ASP A 60 11.29 5.46 -5.35
N ILE A 61 10.89 4.97 -4.17
CA ILE A 61 9.86 5.59 -3.31
C ILE A 61 10.22 7.04 -2.93
N ASP A 62 11.51 7.37 -2.89
CA ASP A 62 12.01 8.71 -2.53
C ASP A 62 11.68 9.77 -3.59
N GLU A 63 11.45 9.37 -4.85
CA GLU A 63 10.98 10.27 -5.91
C GLU A 63 9.47 10.57 -5.82
N LEU A 64 8.76 9.82 -4.98
CA LEU A 64 7.33 9.89 -4.78
C LEU A 64 6.99 10.63 -3.48
N ASN A 65 5.73 11.07 -3.38
CA ASN A 65 5.23 11.59 -2.11
C ASN A 65 4.97 10.40 -1.18
N TYR A 66 5.85 10.21 -0.19
CA TYR A 66 5.77 9.10 0.77
C TYR A 66 4.40 8.99 1.46
N SER A 67 3.74 10.11 1.81
CA SER A 67 2.39 10.08 2.40
C SER A 67 1.36 9.52 1.41
N SER A 68 1.46 9.90 0.13
CA SER A 68 0.58 9.34 -0.91
C SER A 68 0.85 7.85 -1.12
N VAL A 69 2.11 7.42 -1.00
CA VAL A 69 2.49 6.00 -1.11
C VAL A 69 1.86 5.21 0.03
N LEU A 70 2.01 5.67 1.28
CA LEU A 70 1.39 5.04 2.44
C LEU A 70 -0.13 4.92 2.33
N ASN A 71 -0.83 5.99 1.93
CA ASN A 71 -2.28 5.95 1.76
C ASN A 71 -2.70 4.96 0.66
N THR A 72 -1.92 4.84 -0.42
CA THR A 72 -2.21 3.89 -1.49
C THR A 72 -1.99 2.46 -1.01
N ILE A 73 -0.91 2.21 -0.25
CA ILE A 73 -0.63 0.92 0.37
C ILE A 73 -1.76 0.53 1.31
N ALA A 74 -2.19 1.44 2.19
CA ALA A 74 -3.31 1.19 3.10
C ALA A 74 -4.58 0.79 2.34
N PHE A 75 -4.89 1.51 1.26
CA PHE A 75 -6.03 1.22 0.39
C PHE A 75 -5.94 -0.16 -0.28
N ILE A 76 -4.77 -0.49 -0.85
CA ILE A 76 -4.56 -1.79 -1.53
C ILE A 76 -4.60 -2.93 -0.51
N SER A 77 -3.89 -2.81 0.61
CA SER A 77 -3.89 -3.83 1.65
C SER A 77 -5.27 -4.05 2.27
N SER A 78 -6.07 -2.99 2.48
CA SER A 78 -7.45 -3.16 2.96
C SER A 78 -8.36 -3.79 1.92
N LEU A 79 -8.14 -3.49 0.64
CA LEU A 79 -8.85 -4.10 -0.48
C LEU A 79 -8.53 -5.59 -0.59
N ASP A 80 -7.25 -5.97 -0.53
CA ASP A 80 -6.80 -7.36 -0.55
C ASP A 80 -7.48 -8.16 0.56
N MET A 81 -7.45 -7.65 1.79
CA MET A 81 -8.07 -8.32 2.93
C MET A 81 -9.60 -8.42 2.79
N ALA A 82 -10.27 -7.37 2.31
CA ALA A 82 -11.72 -7.40 2.10
C ALA A 82 -12.12 -8.44 1.04
N ILE A 83 -11.35 -8.57 -0.05
CA ILE A 83 -11.56 -9.60 -1.07
C ILE A 83 -11.36 -11.00 -0.46
N ILE A 84 -10.25 -11.22 0.25
CA ILE A 84 -9.92 -12.51 0.86
C ILE A 84 -11.03 -12.95 1.82
N ILE A 85 -11.45 -12.07 2.73
CA ILE A 85 -12.48 -12.36 3.72
C ILE A 85 -13.82 -12.64 3.03
N THR A 86 -14.18 -11.83 2.03
CA THR A 86 -15.44 -12.01 1.31
C THR A 86 -15.50 -13.36 0.61
N ILE A 87 -14.41 -13.78 -0.05
CA ILE A 87 -14.32 -15.08 -0.71
C ILE A 87 -14.34 -16.22 0.32
N ALA A 88 -13.58 -16.09 1.41
CA ALA A 88 -13.56 -17.08 2.48
C ALA A 88 -14.96 -17.29 3.09
N CYS A 89 -15.69 -16.21 3.36
CA CYS A 89 -17.04 -16.24 3.93
C CYS A 89 -18.13 -16.81 2.99
N LEU A 90 -17.83 -17.07 1.71
CA LEU A 90 -18.75 -17.80 0.84
C LEU A 90 -18.94 -19.27 1.29
N VAL A 91 -17.99 -19.82 2.04
CA VAL A 91 -18.06 -21.18 2.59
C VAL A 91 -18.66 -21.13 3.98
N LYS A 92 -19.57 -22.04 4.32
CA LYS A 92 -20.27 -22.05 5.63
C LYS A 92 -19.49 -22.73 6.76
N ILE A 93 -18.41 -23.45 6.43
CA ILE A 93 -17.65 -24.26 7.37
C ILE A 93 -16.43 -23.48 7.85
N GLY A 94 -16.41 -23.09 9.14
CA GLY A 94 -15.40 -22.19 9.70
C GLY A 94 -13.95 -22.60 9.46
N LEU A 95 -13.61 -23.89 9.64
CA LEU A 95 -12.25 -24.39 9.39
C LEU A 95 -11.82 -24.22 7.92
N ILE A 96 -12.75 -24.42 6.98
CA ILE A 96 -12.47 -24.29 5.55
C ILE A 96 -12.35 -22.81 5.17
N GLN A 97 -13.11 -21.91 5.81
CA GLN A 97 -12.96 -20.46 5.59
C GLN A 97 -11.52 -20.00 5.89
N ILE A 98 -10.96 -20.45 7.02
CA ILE A 98 -9.58 -20.12 7.43
C ILE A 98 -8.57 -20.66 6.41
N LEU A 99 -8.75 -21.91 5.96
CA LEU A 99 -7.87 -22.53 4.98
C LEU A 99 -7.89 -21.78 3.64
N ILE A 100 -9.07 -21.40 3.16
CA ILE A 100 -9.24 -20.62 1.93
C ILE A 100 -8.58 -19.25 2.06
N ALA A 101 -8.80 -18.55 3.18
CA ALA A 101 -8.19 -17.26 3.43
C ALA A 101 -6.65 -17.37 3.36
N LEU A 102 -6.07 -18.37 4.03
CA LEU A 102 -4.62 -18.59 4.05
C LEU A 102 -4.05 -18.81 2.63
N ILE A 103 -4.73 -19.62 1.82
CA ILE A 103 -4.29 -19.92 0.44
C ILE A 103 -4.40 -18.67 -0.45
N LEU A 104 -5.43 -17.84 -0.25
CA LEU A 104 -5.69 -16.65 -1.08
C LEU A 104 -4.79 -15.45 -0.76
N VAL A 105 -4.28 -15.35 0.47
CA VAL A 105 -3.42 -14.23 0.91
C VAL A 105 -2.22 -14.05 -0.03
N ILE A 106 -1.48 -15.12 -0.31
CA ILE A 106 -0.25 -15.05 -1.12
C ILE A 106 -0.50 -14.56 -2.55
N PRO A 107 -1.39 -15.19 -3.36
CA PRO A 107 -1.60 -14.78 -4.74
C PRO A 107 -2.20 -13.38 -4.87
N ILE A 108 -3.13 -13.00 -3.97
CA ILE A 108 -3.78 -11.68 -4.01
C ILE A 108 -2.75 -10.59 -3.71
N ILE A 109 -2.02 -10.70 -2.60
CA ILE A 109 -1.00 -9.71 -2.24
C ILE A 109 0.08 -9.60 -3.33
N TYR A 110 0.56 -10.73 -3.87
CA TYR A 110 1.60 -10.69 -4.90
C TYR A 110 1.13 -9.96 -6.16
N SER A 111 -0.09 -10.26 -6.63
CA SER A 111 -0.69 -9.60 -7.79
C SER A 111 -0.89 -8.10 -7.56
N SER A 112 -1.48 -7.73 -6.42
CA SER A 112 -1.75 -6.33 -6.06
C SER A 112 -0.47 -5.49 -5.98
N TYR A 113 0.58 -6.01 -5.32
CA TYR A 113 1.85 -5.29 -5.19
C TYR A 113 2.65 -5.23 -6.49
N TYR A 114 2.53 -6.24 -7.34
CA TYR A 114 3.10 -6.19 -8.69
C TYR A 114 2.48 -5.06 -9.52
N LEU A 115 1.15 -4.95 -9.51
CA LEU A 115 0.43 -3.86 -10.19
C LEU A 115 0.80 -2.50 -9.60
N LEU A 116 0.86 -2.39 -8.28
CA LEU A 116 1.23 -1.17 -7.58
C LEU A 116 2.67 -0.72 -7.93
N ALA A 117 3.61 -1.66 -7.98
CA ALA A 117 4.98 -1.38 -8.40
C ALA A 117 5.06 -0.87 -9.84
N LYS A 118 4.33 -1.51 -10.77
CA LYS A 118 4.24 -1.07 -12.17
C LYS A 118 3.66 0.34 -12.28
N TYR A 119 2.59 0.63 -11.53
CA TYR A 119 1.99 1.96 -11.47
C TYR A 119 2.99 3.02 -11.00
N TYR A 120 3.75 2.75 -9.94
CA TYR A 120 4.71 3.71 -9.41
C TYR A 120 5.89 3.96 -10.34
N LYS A 121 6.46 2.91 -10.95
CA LYS A 121 7.53 3.06 -11.96
C LYS A 121 7.06 3.92 -13.14
N TYR A 122 5.84 3.70 -13.61
CA TYR A 122 5.25 4.53 -14.66
C TYR A 122 5.09 6.00 -14.23
N LYS A 123 4.59 6.23 -13.01
CA LYS A 123 4.41 7.58 -12.45
C LYS A 123 5.73 8.34 -12.32
N ILE A 124 6.79 7.66 -11.88
CA ILE A 124 8.16 8.19 -11.79
C ILE A 124 8.68 8.59 -13.17
N ASN A 125 8.63 7.68 -14.15
CA ASN A 125 9.08 7.95 -15.51
C ASN A 125 8.36 9.16 -16.12
N LYS A 126 7.03 9.23 -15.97
CA LYS A 126 6.21 10.36 -16.45
C LYS A 126 6.62 11.70 -15.81
N LYS A 127 7.01 11.69 -14.53
CA LYS A 127 7.51 12.88 -13.83
C LYS A 127 8.86 13.34 -14.37
N SER A 128 9.78 12.39 -14.62
CA SER A 128 11.09 12.64 -15.23
C SER A 128 10.98 13.27 -16.62
N ILE A 129 10.11 12.72 -17.49
CA ILE A 129 9.85 13.24 -18.84
C ILE A 129 9.31 14.69 -18.78
N LYS A 130 8.35 14.97 -17.90
CA LYS A 130 7.81 16.33 -17.72
C LYS A 130 8.89 17.33 -17.28
N HIS A 131 9.82 16.91 -16.42
CA HIS A 131 10.91 17.78 -15.97
C HIS A 131 11.87 18.10 -17.12
N LYS A 132 12.31 17.10 -17.89
CA LYS A 132 13.15 17.29 -19.09
C LYS A 132 12.50 18.24 -20.12
N ASN A 133 11.19 18.11 -20.34
CA ASN A 133 10.46 18.97 -21.28
C ASN A 133 10.30 20.42 -20.79
N LYS A 134 10.26 20.66 -19.47
CA LYS A 134 10.25 22.03 -18.92
C LYS A 134 11.61 22.71 -19.08
N ILE A 135 12.71 22.01 -18.84
CA ILE A 135 14.06 22.55 -19.02
C ILE A 135 14.26 22.98 -20.48
N LYS A 136 13.90 22.12 -21.45
CA LYS A 136 13.98 22.45 -22.88
C LYS A 136 13.13 23.65 -23.32
N LYS A 137 12.06 23.98 -22.59
CA LYS A 137 11.17 25.12 -22.90
C LYS A 137 11.62 26.43 -22.23
N GLY A 138 12.39 26.36 -21.14
CA GLY A 138 12.91 27.54 -20.42
C GLY A 138 14.29 28.01 -20.91
N THR A 139 14.96 27.23 -21.76
CA THR A 139 16.22 27.59 -22.44
C THR A 139 15.99 28.14 -23.86
N LYS A 140 14.79 28.66 -24.16
CA LYS A 140 14.46 29.35 -25.40
C LYS A 140 14.13 30.80 -25.12
#